data_AF-A0A4R3YHM9-F1
#
_entry.id   AF-A0A4R3YHM9-F1
#
_cell.length_a   1.000
_cell.length_b   1.000
_cell.length_c   1.000
_cell.angle_alpha   90.00
_cell.angle_beta   90.00
_cell.angle_gamma   90.00
#
_symmetry.space_group_name_H-M   'P 1'
#
loop_
_entity.id
_entity.type
_entity.pdbx_description
1 polymer ?
#
loop_
_entity_poly.entity_id
_entity_poly.type
_entity_poly.pdbx_seq_one_letter_code
_entity_poly.pdbx_strand_id
1 'polypeptide(L)'
;MIEKRKALTATQNETEEDLPEPLPDLTRLYKRRCRNGDIMQKCKHLLIAGMLPGRVALICRLPLEKVQELYDNSYNPACRRFAKTNEYTNAHLALTSFNEGETLAHICTALGLSLYWVVMSLRQNGVTDAAMAPRFPLYDDPLYVEYRLVCERKAASRFKPFQINPVRRISKNQAGKAGPRTRPQP
;
A
#
# COMPACT_ATOMS: atom_id res chain seq x y z
N MET A 1 38.81 -26.10 -70.49
CA MET A 1 39.79 -26.30 -69.40
C MET A 1 39.28 -25.50 -68.21
N ILE A 2 38.86 -26.16 -67.14
CA ILE A 2 38.33 -25.50 -65.93
C ILE A 2 39.35 -25.79 -64.82
N GLU A 3 40.06 -24.74 -64.41
CA GLU A 3 41.05 -24.81 -63.34
C GLU A 3 40.38 -25.15 -62.01
N LYS A 4 40.80 -26.27 -61.42
CA LYS A 4 40.39 -26.67 -60.07
C LYS A 4 40.99 -25.68 -59.07
N ARG A 5 40.14 -24.86 -58.44
CA ARG A 5 40.54 -23.97 -57.35
C ARG A 5 41.00 -24.79 -56.15
N LYS A 6 42.24 -24.54 -55.71
CA LYS A 6 42.87 -25.06 -54.50
C LYS A 6 42.11 -24.52 -53.29
N ALA A 7 41.66 -25.39 -52.39
CA ALA A 7 41.00 -24.96 -51.15
C ALA A 7 42.00 -24.14 -50.31
N LEU A 8 41.62 -22.91 -49.98
CA LEU A 8 42.34 -22.08 -49.01
C LEU A 8 42.03 -22.65 -47.62
N THR A 9 42.89 -23.52 -47.12
CA THR A 9 42.95 -23.83 -45.69
C THR A 9 43.36 -22.54 -44.97
N ALA A 10 42.43 -21.96 -44.22
CA ALA A 10 42.73 -20.89 -43.29
C ALA A 10 43.77 -21.40 -42.29
N THR A 11 44.98 -20.85 -42.36
CA THR A 11 45.96 -20.94 -41.29
C THR A 11 45.32 -20.34 -40.04
N GLN A 12 45.07 -21.19 -39.05
CA GLN A 12 44.72 -20.77 -37.71
C GLN A 12 45.89 -19.91 -37.22
N ASN A 13 45.67 -18.61 -37.12
CA ASN A 13 46.54 -17.78 -36.30
C ASN A 13 46.33 -18.28 -34.87
N GLU A 14 47.30 -19.05 -34.36
CA GLU A 14 47.51 -19.25 -32.94
C GLU A 14 47.89 -17.87 -32.37
N THR A 15 46.89 -17.03 -32.10
CA THR A 15 47.08 -15.82 -31.31
C THR A 15 47.25 -16.27 -29.87
N GLU A 16 48.45 -16.04 -29.37
CA GLU A 16 48.85 -16.17 -27.98
C GLU A 16 47.81 -15.54 -27.03
N GLU A 17 47.32 -16.37 -26.10
CA GLU A 17 46.81 -15.98 -24.77
C GLU A 17 45.90 -14.73 -24.66
N ASP A 18 44.64 -14.85 -25.06
CA ASP A 18 43.56 -14.05 -24.45
C ASP A 18 43.29 -14.57 -23.02
N LEU A 19 44.23 -14.32 -22.10
CA LEU A 19 43.95 -14.44 -20.67
C LEU A 19 42.82 -13.43 -20.36
N PRO A 20 41.65 -13.86 -19.84
CA PRO A 20 40.57 -12.93 -19.59
C PRO A 20 41.07 -11.88 -18.61
N GLU A 21 41.06 -10.61 -19.03
CA GLU A 21 41.40 -9.49 -18.16
C GLU A 21 40.64 -9.66 -16.83
N PRO A 22 41.31 -9.52 -15.67
CA PRO A 22 40.64 -9.71 -14.40
C PRO A 22 39.48 -8.74 -14.30
N LEU A 23 38.27 -9.29 -14.15
CA LEU A 23 37.04 -8.51 -13.99
C LEU A 23 37.27 -7.42 -12.93
N PRO A 24 36.81 -6.19 -13.17
CA PRO A 24 37.04 -5.09 -12.23
C PRO A 24 36.47 -5.44 -10.85
N ASP A 25 37.23 -5.17 -9.79
CA ASP A 25 36.75 -5.38 -8.42
C ASP A 25 35.59 -4.42 -8.10
N LEU A 26 34.37 -4.96 -8.14
CA LEU A 26 33.13 -4.23 -7.88
C LEU A 26 32.81 -4.11 -6.39
N THR A 27 33.62 -4.66 -5.47
CA THR A 27 33.32 -4.68 -4.04
C THR A 27 33.09 -3.29 -3.47
N ARG A 28 33.90 -2.30 -3.86
CA ARG A 28 33.74 -0.89 -3.41
C ARG A 28 32.45 -0.27 -3.94
N LEU A 29 32.09 -0.55 -5.18
CA LEU A 29 30.84 -0.09 -5.79
C LEU A 29 29.65 -0.67 -5.04
N TYR A 30 29.66 -1.98 -4.80
CA TYR A 30 28.60 -2.68 -4.07
C TYR A 30 28.46 -2.17 -2.64
N LYS A 31 29.56 -2.04 -1.88
CA LYS A 31 29.53 -1.48 -0.52
C LYS A 31 28.92 -0.08 -0.50
N ARG A 32 29.26 0.78 -1.48
CA ARG A 32 28.70 2.13 -1.59
C ARG A 32 27.20 2.12 -1.90
N ARG A 33 26.77 1.27 -2.85
CA ARG A 33 25.35 1.16 -3.22
C ARG A 33 24.49 0.54 -2.12
N CYS A 34 24.97 -0.47 -1.41
CA CYS A 34 24.27 -1.06 -0.27
C CYS A 34 24.01 -0.07 0.87
N ARG A 35 24.85 0.98 1.01
CA ARG A 35 24.66 2.05 2.00
C ARG A 35 23.70 3.15 1.53
N ASN A 36 23.36 3.19 0.24
CA ASN A 36 22.46 4.20 -0.30
C ASN A 36 20.99 3.81 0.00
N GLY A 37 20.32 4.63 0.81
CA GLY A 37 18.94 4.41 1.22
C GLY A 37 17.96 4.31 0.06
N ASP A 38 18.07 5.19 -0.94
CA ASP A 38 17.15 5.24 -2.09
C ASP A 38 17.27 3.98 -2.96
N ILE A 39 18.51 3.52 -3.19
CA ILE A 39 18.78 2.31 -3.97
C ILE A 39 18.23 1.08 -3.24
N MET A 40 18.45 1.00 -1.93
CA MET A 40 17.94 -0.10 -1.11
C MET A 40 16.42 -0.08 -1.01
N GLN A 41 15.81 1.10 -0.90
CA GLN A 41 14.37 1.26 -0.93
C GLN A 41 13.80 0.80 -2.27
N LYS A 42 14.37 1.24 -3.39
CA LYS A 42 13.98 0.77 -4.73
C LYS A 42 14.11 -0.74 -4.87
N CYS A 43 15.21 -1.33 -4.41
CA CYS A 43 15.42 -2.79 -4.41
C CYS A 43 14.27 -3.52 -3.70
N LYS A 44 13.93 -3.10 -2.47
CA LYS A 44 12.82 -3.67 -1.70
C LYS A 44 11.47 -3.54 -2.42
N HIS A 45 11.19 -2.39 -3.03
CA HIS A 45 9.94 -2.18 -3.77
C HIS A 45 9.85 -3.11 -4.98
N LEU A 46 10.94 -3.28 -5.73
CA LEU A 46 10.97 -4.17 -6.89
C LEU A 46 10.77 -5.65 -6.50
N LEU A 47 11.35 -6.08 -5.37
CA LEU A 47 11.12 -7.43 -4.86
C LEU A 47 9.65 -7.64 -4.43
N ILE A 48 9.06 -6.65 -3.72
CA ILE A 48 7.64 -6.68 -3.33
C ILE A 48 6.71 -6.69 -4.56
N ALA A 49 7.09 -6.01 -5.64
CA ALA A 49 6.39 -6.04 -6.92
C ALA A 49 6.47 -7.41 -7.64
N GLY A 50 7.22 -8.37 -7.11
CA GLY A 50 7.35 -9.71 -7.64
C GLY A 50 8.48 -9.90 -8.66
N MET A 51 9.41 -8.95 -8.77
CA MET A 51 10.57 -9.14 -9.63
C MET A 51 11.58 -10.12 -9.01
N LEU A 52 12.14 -10.99 -9.86
CA LEU A 52 13.14 -11.98 -9.44
C LEU A 52 14.42 -11.31 -8.91
N PRO A 53 15.05 -11.88 -7.85
CA PRO A 53 16.21 -11.28 -7.20
C PRO A 53 17.39 -11.05 -8.16
N GLY A 54 17.63 -11.97 -9.10
CA GLY A 54 18.65 -11.79 -10.14
C GLY A 54 18.43 -10.55 -11.01
N ARG A 55 17.18 -10.29 -11.42
CA ARG A 55 16.83 -9.10 -12.21
C ARG A 55 16.97 -7.82 -11.39
N VAL A 56 16.54 -7.85 -10.13
CA VAL A 56 16.65 -6.71 -9.22
C VAL A 56 18.12 -6.37 -8.92
N ALA A 57 18.98 -7.37 -8.74
CA ALA A 57 20.42 -7.18 -8.53
C ALA A 57 21.06 -6.40 -9.70
N LEU A 58 20.72 -6.74 -10.94
CA LEU A 58 21.20 -6.05 -12.13
C LEU A 58 20.68 -4.60 -12.22
N ILE A 59 19.38 -4.39 -12.03
CA ILE A 59 18.74 -3.06 -12.12
C ILE A 59 19.31 -2.10 -11.06
N CYS A 60 19.43 -2.57 -9.82
CA CYS A 60 19.94 -1.78 -8.71
C CYS A 60 21.48 -1.77 -8.64
N ARG A 61 22.17 -2.56 -9.48
CA ARG A 61 23.61 -2.86 -9.43
C ARG A 61 24.06 -3.20 -8.00
N LEU A 62 23.35 -4.14 -7.38
CA LEU A 62 23.62 -4.65 -6.05
C LEU A 62 24.19 -6.08 -6.15
N PRO A 63 24.95 -6.55 -5.14
CA PRO A 63 25.43 -7.92 -5.12
C PRO A 63 24.25 -8.88 -4.97
N LEU A 64 24.26 -9.97 -5.75
CA LEU A 64 23.16 -10.93 -5.81
C LEU A 64 22.84 -11.53 -4.44
N GLU A 65 23.86 -11.92 -3.69
CA GLU A 65 23.74 -12.51 -2.34
C GLU A 65 22.90 -11.63 -1.41
N LYS A 66 23.13 -10.31 -1.43
CA LYS A 66 22.39 -9.37 -0.57
C LYS A 66 20.93 -9.25 -0.97
N VAL A 67 20.65 -9.28 -2.28
CA VAL A 67 19.28 -9.19 -2.80
C VAL A 67 18.52 -10.48 -2.51
N GLN A 68 19.20 -11.63 -2.61
CA GLN A 68 18.65 -12.93 -2.25
C GLN A 68 18.32 -12.99 -0.74
N GLU A 69 19.27 -12.56 0.11
CA GLU A 69 19.06 -12.45 1.56
C GLU A 69 17.83 -11.59 1.89
N LEU A 70 17.63 -10.46 1.18
CA LEU A 70 16.42 -9.63 1.36
C LEU A 70 15.13 -10.35 0.95
N TYR A 71 15.16 -11.06 -0.18
CA TYR A 71 14.01 -11.80 -0.70
C TYR A 71 13.59 -12.91 0.27
N ASP A 72 14.56 -13.64 0.80
CA ASP A 72 14.36 -14.72 1.76
C ASP A 72 13.92 -14.17 3.13
N ASN A 73 14.44 -13.01 3.55
CA ASN A 73 14.07 -12.31 4.78
C ASN A 73 12.72 -11.54 4.72
N SER A 74 11.78 -11.95 3.87
CA SER A 74 10.40 -11.41 3.77
C SER A 74 10.19 -10.19 2.86
N TYR A 75 11.11 -9.81 1.97
CA TYR A 75 10.83 -8.79 0.93
C TYR A 75 10.27 -9.37 -0.37
N ASN A 76 9.77 -10.60 -0.35
CA ASN A 76 9.09 -11.25 -1.47
C ASN A 76 7.57 -10.88 -1.52
N PRO A 77 6.90 -11.04 -2.67
CA PRO A 77 5.48 -10.69 -2.84
C PRO A 77 4.52 -11.57 -2.01
N ALA A 78 4.98 -12.75 -1.57
CA ALA A 78 4.18 -13.63 -0.73
C ALA A 78 4.09 -13.10 0.72
N CYS A 79 5.18 -12.56 1.25
CA CYS A 79 5.26 -12.04 2.62
C CYS A 79 4.90 -10.55 2.72
N ARG A 80 5.14 -9.75 1.68
CA ARG A 80 4.85 -8.32 1.67
C ARG A 80 4.10 -7.92 0.41
N ARG A 81 3.14 -7.02 0.58
CA ARG A 81 2.41 -6.38 -0.52
C ARG A 81 2.58 -4.87 -0.41
N PHE A 82 2.42 -4.15 -1.51
CA PHE A 82 2.27 -2.71 -1.43
C PHE A 82 1.07 -2.39 -0.54
N ALA A 83 1.24 -1.40 0.35
CA ALA A 83 0.09 -0.81 0.98
C ALA A 83 -0.86 -0.34 -0.14
N LYS A 84 -2.15 -0.61 0.01
CA LYS A 84 -3.15 0.07 -0.82
C LYS A 84 -2.89 1.59 -0.72
N THR A 85 -3.26 2.33 -1.77
CA THR A 85 -3.23 3.80 -1.79
C THR A 85 -3.61 4.39 -0.44
N ASN A 86 -2.89 5.43 -0.02
CA ASN A 86 -3.06 6.07 1.28
C ASN A 86 -4.54 6.40 1.51
N GLU A 87 -5.02 6.22 2.74
CA GLU A 87 -6.38 6.58 3.15
C GLU A 87 -6.75 8.01 2.73
N TYR A 88 -5.81 8.95 2.87
CA TYR A 88 -5.97 10.34 2.41
C TYR A 88 -6.24 10.43 0.91
N THR A 89 -5.47 9.72 0.10
CA THR A 89 -5.65 9.72 -1.37
C THR A 89 -6.96 9.07 -1.78
N ASN A 90 -7.38 8.01 -1.09
CA ASN A 90 -8.67 7.37 -1.36
C ASN A 90 -9.84 8.28 -0.98
N ALA A 91 -9.73 8.99 0.15
CA ALA A 91 -10.76 9.93 0.61
C ALA A 91 -10.91 11.11 -0.36
N HIS A 92 -9.78 11.65 -0.83
CA HIS A 92 -9.79 12.69 -1.86
C HIS A 92 -10.39 12.19 -3.18
N LEU A 93 -9.99 11.02 -3.67
CA LEU A 93 -10.53 10.48 -4.91
C LEU A 93 -12.04 10.22 -4.79
N ALA A 94 -12.49 9.64 -3.66
CA ALA A 94 -13.91 9.42 -3.40
C ALA A 94 -14.72 10.73 -3.43
N LEU A 95 -14.20 11.78 -2.79
CA LEU A 95 -14.84 13.10 -2.77
C LEU A 95 -14.87 13.74 -4.17
N THR A 96 -13.77 13.67 -4.91
CA THR A 96 -13.70 14.21 -6.28
C THR A 96 -14.70 13.49 -7.19
N SER A 97 -14.71 12.16 -7.21
CA SER A 97 -15.67 11.39 -8.02
C SER A 97 -17.12 11.64 -7.59
N PHE A 98 -17.38 11.83 -6.30
CA PHE A 98 -18.70 12.24 -5.84
C PHE A 98 -19.07 13.64 -6.38
N ASN A 99 -18.17 14.60 -6.36
CA ASN A 99 -18.45 15.93 -6.90
C ASN A 99 -18.66 15.91 -8.43
N GLU A 100 -18.01 14.97 -9.14
CA GLU A 100 -18.20 14.75 -10.59
C GLU A 100 -19.57 14.16 -10.94
N GLY A 101 -20.33 13.64 -9.97
CA GLY A 101 -21.67 13.10 -10.20
C GLY A 101 -21.75 11.58 -10.17
N GLU A 102 -20.65 10.87 -9.88
CA GLU A 102 -20.62 9.41 -9.91
C GLU A 102 -21.54 8.76 -8.86
N THR A 103 -22.01 7.55 -9.20
CA THR A 103 -22.79 6.72 -8.28
C THR A 103 -21.89 6.12 -7.19
N LEU A 104 -22.44 5.88 -6.00
CA LEU A 104 -21.64 5.32 -4.90
C LEU A 104 -21.12 3.91 -5.22
N ALA A 105 -21.89 3.12 -5.98
CA ALA A 105 -21.46 1.81 -6.46
C ALA A 105 -20.20 1.92 -7.33
N HIS A 106 -20.19 2.85 -8.29
CA HIS A 106 -19.04 3.05 -9.17
C HIS A 106 -17.79 3.45 -8.37
N ILE A 107 -17.92 4.40 -7.45
CA ILE A 107 -16.82 4.84 -6.57
C ILE A 107 -16.25 3.66 -5.76
N CYS A 108 -17.11 2.78 -5.23
CA CYS A 108 -16.68 1.58 -4.51
C CYS A 108 -15.87 0.64 -5.40
N THR A 109 -16.33 0.39 -6.62
CA THR A 109 -15.62 -0.48 -7.57
C THR A 109 -14.28 0.09 -8.00
N ALA A 110 -14.21 1.40 -8.27
CA ALA A 110 -12.99 2.07 -8.69
C ALA A 110 -11.90 2.05 -7.60
N LEU A 111 -12.30 2.25 -6.33
CA LEU A 111 -11.39 2.24 -5.19
C LEU A 111 -11.09 0.84 -4.65
N GLY A 112 -11.91 -0.17 -4.98
CA GLY A 112 -11.85 -1.50 -4.37
C GLY A 112 -12.09 -1.46 -2.85
N LEU A 113 -13.02 -0.60 -2.42
CA LEU A 113 -13.40 -0.37 -1.02
C LEU A 113 -14.89 -0.62 -0.81
N SER A 114 -15.27 -0.96 0.42
CA SER A 114 -16.68 -1.21 0.77
C SER A 114 -17.51 0.07 0.75
N LEU A 115 -18.81 -0.05 0.46
CA LEU A 115 -19.76 1.07 0.52
C LEU A 115 -19.79 1.76 1.89
N TYR A 116 -19.66 1.00 2.98
CA TYR A 116 -19.57 1.57 4.33
C TYR A 116 -18.41 2.56 4.47
N TRP A 117 -17.23 2.18 3.98
CA TRP A 117 -16.05 3.04 4.03
C TRP A 117 -16.26 4.32 3.21
N VAL A 118 -16.77 4.20 1.98
CA VAL A 118 -17.01 5.36 1.10
C VAL A 118 -17.99 6.33 1.75
N VAL A 119 -19.13 5.84 2.28
CA VAL A 119 -20.12 6.68 2.97
C VAL A 119 -19.51 7.36 4.20
N MET A 120 -18.75 6.62 5.02
CA MET A 120 -18.11 7.23 6.21
C MET A 120 -17.07 8.29 5.82
N SER A 121 -16.28 8.03 4.77
CA SER A 121 -15.29 8.98 4.25
C SER A 121 -15.96 10.25 3.72
N LEU A 122 -17.03 10.12 2.93
CA LEU A 122 -17.79 11.27 2.41
C LEU A 122 -18.41 12.10 3.54
N ARG A 123 -18.96 11.46 4.58
CA ARG A 123 -19.46 12.15 5.78
C ARG A 123 -18.37 12.92 6.51
N GLN A 124 -17.20 12.32 6.68
CA GLN A 124 -16.04 13.00 7.29
C GLN A 124 -15.59 14.23 6.48
N ASN A 125 -15.77 14.17 5.16
CA ASN A 125 -15.50 15.29 4.25
C ASN A 125 -16.69 16.27 4.09
N GLY A 126 -17.73 16.15 4.93
CA GLY A 126 -18.84 17.12 5.00
C GLY A 126 -19.98 16.88 4.02
N VAL A 127 -20.00 15.76 3.29
CA VAL A 127 -21.11 15.41 2.41
C VAL A 127 -22.30 14.95 3.26
N THR A 128 -23.47 15.56 3.03
CA THR A 128 -24.68 15.27 3.79
C THR A 128 -25.39 14.00 3.29
N ASP A 129 -26.10 13.33 4.19
CA ASP A 129 -26.86 12.12 3.84
C ASP A 129 -27.92 12.39 2.76
N ALA A 130 -28.52 13.58 2.74
CA ALA A 130 -29.47 13.98 1.71
C ALA A 130 -28.83 14.08 0.32
N ALA A 131 -27.57 14.55 0.23
CA ALA A 131 -26.84 14.62 -1.03
C ALA A 131 -26.42 13.22 -1.53
N MET A 132 -26.13 12.29 -0.61
CA MET A 132 -25.77 10.91 -0.96
C MET A 132 -26.98 10.04 -1.30
N ALA A 133 -28.14 10.27 -0.68
CA ALA A 133 -29.36 9.49 -0.84
C ALA A 133 -29.72 9.13 -2.30
N PRO A 134 -29.73 10.07 -3.28
CA PRO A 134 -30.09 9.74 -4.67
C PRO A 134 -29.06 8.88 -5.40
N ARG A 135 -27.86 8.70 -4.84
CA ARG A 135 -26.73 7.99 -5.48
C ARG A 135 -26.43 6.63 -4.84
N PHE A 136 -27.23 6.23 -3.85
CA PHE A 136 -27.14 4.90 -3.29
C PHE A 136 -27.55 3.84 -4.33
N PRO A 137 -26.96 2.64 -4.27
CA PRO A 137 -27.46 1.50 -5.02
C PRO A 137 -28.89 1.15 -4.60
N LEU A 138 -29.55 0.33 -5.42
CA LEU A 138 -30.90 -0.18 -5.13
C LEU A 138 -30.93 -0.96 -3.81
N TYR A 139 -32.12 -1.04 -3.19
CA TYR A 139 -32.28 -1.66 -1.87
C TYR A 139 -31.85 -3.14 -1.82
N ASP A 140 -32.11 -3.87 -2.91
CA ASP A 140 -31.81 -5.30 -3.06
C ASP A 140 -30.42 -5.56 -3.68
N ASP A 141 -29.65 -4.50 -4.00
CA ASP A 141 -28.29 -4.64 -4.47
C ASP A 141 -27.42 -5.28 -3.37
N PRO A 142 -26.62 -6.33 -3.67
CA PRO A 142 -25.74 -6.97 -2.70
C PRO A 142 -24.84 -5.98 -1.96
N LEU A 143 -24.36 -4.93 -2.64
CA LEU A 143 -23.50 -3.90 -2.03
C LEU A 143 -24.23 -3.12 -0.93
N TYR A 144 -25.52 -2.84 -1.13
CA TYR A 144 -26.34 -2.11 -0.17
C TYR A 144 -26.82 -3.00 0.98
N VAL A 145 -27.10 -4.28 0.70
CA VAL A 145 -27.39 -5.28 1.74
C VAL A 145 -26.21 -5.41 2.71
N GLU A 146 -24.99 -5.57 2.20
CA GLU A 146 -23.78 -5.63 3.03
C GLU A 146 -23.58 -4.36 3.85
N TYR A 147 -23.80 -3.19 3.25
CA TYR A 147 -23.72 -1.92 3.94
C TYR A 147 -24.66 -1.86 5.16
N ARG A 148 -25.93 -2.27 4.99
CA ARG A 148 -26.91 -2.30 6.08
C ARG A 148 -26.49 -3.23 7.21
N LEU A 149 -26.03 -4.44 6.89
CA LEU A 149 -25.52 -5.40 7.87
C LEU A 149 -24.30 -4.86 8.64
N VAL A 150 -23.41 -4.11 7.96
CA VAL A 150 -22.28 -3.43 8.61
C VAL A 150 -22.78 -2.34 9.55
N CYS A 151 -23.74 -1.51 9.12
CA CYS A 151 -24.33 -0.45 9.93
C CYS A 151 -24.99 -1.01 11.19
N GLU A 152 -25.82 -2.05 11.09
CA GLU A 152 -26.48 -2.71 12.23
C GLU A 152 -25.45 -3.25 13.24
N ARG A 153 -24.45 -3.98 12.75
CA ARG A 153 -23.35 -4.50 13.58
C ARG A 153 -22.55 -3.39 14.26
N LYS A 154 -22.26 -2.30 13.56
CA LYS A 154 -21.52 -1.15 14.11
C LYS A 154 -22.37 -0.40 15.15
N ALA A 155 -23.67 -0.27 14.94
CA ALA A 155 -24.60 0.32 15.90
C ALA A 155 -24.75 -0.53 17.18
N ALA A 156 -24.73 -1.85 17.05
CA ALA A 156 -24.78 -2.78 18.18
C ALA A 156 -23.47 -2.88 18.97
N SER A 157 -22.34 -2.47 18.37
CA SER A 157 -21.02 -2.55 19.01
C SER A 157 -20.95 -1.65 20.26
N ARG A 158 -20.60 -2.25 21.40
CA ARG A 158 -20.45 -1.56 22.69
C ARG A 158 -19.12 -0.82 22.83
N PHE A 159 -18.24 -0.89 21.83
CA PHE A 159 -16.94 -0.25 21.85
C PHE A 159 -17.10 1.26 21.67
N LYS A 160 -17.31 1.98 22.77
CA LYS A 160 -17.34 3.44 22.79
C LYS A 160 -15.91 3.96 22.91
N PRO A 161 -15.56 5.07 22.25
CA PRO A 161 -14.26 5.72 22.43
C PRO A 161 -14.00 5.91 23.92
N PHE A 162 -12.83 5.46 24.39
CA PHE A 162 -12.43 5.71 25.77
C PHE A 162 -12.27 7.23 25.93
N GLN A 163 -13.05 7.83 26.83
CA GLN A 163 -12.83 9.21 27.21
C GLN A 163 -11.62 9.24 28.12
N ILE A 164 -10.52 9.84 27.67
CA ILE A 164 -9.28 9.99 28.47
C ILE A 164 -9.55 10.77 29.77
N ASN A 165 -10.56 11.65 29.78
CA ASN A 165 -11.08 12.30 30.98
C ASN A 165 -12.53 11.90 31.22
N PRO A 166 -12.82 10.91 32.07
CA PRO A 166 -14.19 10.67 32.49
C PRO A 166 -14.61 11.86 33.37
N VAL A 167 -15.58 12.67 32.90
CA VAL A 167 -16.36 13.52 33.80
C VAL A 167 -16.89 12.57 34.87
N ARG A 168 -16.51 12.82 36.14
CA ARG A 168 -16.79 11.95 37.30
C ARG A 168 -18.20 11.39 37.15
N ARG A 169 -18.32 10.07 36.95
CA ARG A 169 -19.63 9.42 36.90
C ARG A 169 -20.30 9.67 38.25
N ILE A 170 -21.29 10.54 38.28
CA ILE A 170 -22.21 10.65 39.40
C ILE A 170 -22.86 9.27 39.48
N SER A 171 -22.63 8.54 40.58
CA SER A 171 -23.26 7.23 40.78
C SER A 171 -24.77 7.38 40.64
N LYS A 172 -25.49 6.40 40.09
CA LYS A 172 -26.96 6.45 40.00
C LYS A 172 -27.63 6.72 41.36
N ASN A 173 -26.96 6.38 42.46
CA ASN A 173 -27.40 6.63 43.84
C ASN A 173 -27.33 8.12 44.27
N GLN A 174 -26.73 8.98 43.44
CA GLN A 174 -26.64 10.43 43.64
C GLN A 174 -27.46 11.23 42.61
N ALA A 175 -28.05 10.57 41.61
CA ALA A 175 -28.95 11.22 40.67
C ALA A 175 -30.23 11.62 41.41
N GLY A 176 -30.36 12.91 41.74
CA GLY A 176 -31.54 13.48 42.43
C GLY A 176 -31.29 13.98 43.85
N LYS A 177 -30.07 13.88 44.41
CA LYS A 177 -29.75 14.58 45.66
C LYS A 177 -29.20 15.97 45.36
N ALA A 178 -29.73 16.99 46.02
CA ALA A 178 -29.20 18.34 45.93
C ALA A 178 -27.71 18.31 46.31
N GLY A 179 -26.86 18.76 45.38
CA GLY A 179 -25.43 18.89 45.65
C GLY A 179 -25.19 19.80 46.87
N PRO A 180 -24.08 19.61 47.60
CA PRO A 180 -23.75 20.49 48.71
C PRO A 180 -23.70 21.93 48.19
N ARG A 181 -24.45 22.83 48.84
CA ARG A 181 -24.47 24.26 48.51
C ARG A 181 -23.03 24.77 48.51
N THR A 182 -22.53 25.14 47.33
CA THR A 182 -21.24 25.81 47.22
C THR A 182 -21.33 27.15 47.94
N ARG A 183 -20.40 27.39 48.86
CA ARG A 183 -20.23 28.66 49.57
C ARG A 183 -20.04 29.77 48.51
N PRO A 184 -20.72 30.92 48.63
CA PRO A 184 -20.45 32.05 47.75
C PRO A 184 -19.00 32.49 47.96
N GLN A 185 -18.26 32.66 46.85
CA GLN A 185 -16.92 33.21 46.88
C GLN A 185 -16.98 34.75 47.05
N PRO A 186 -15.96 35.35 47.69
CA PRO A 186 -15.90 36.80 47.92
C PRO A 186 -15.78 37.61 46.62
#